data_AF-X1CFI4-F1
#
_entry.id   AF-X1CFI4-F1
#
_cell.length_a   1.000
_cell.length_b   1.000
_cell.length_c   1.000
_cell.angle_alpha   90.00
_cell.angle_beta   90.00
_cell.angle_gamma   90.00
#
_symmetry.space_group_name_H-M   'P 1'
#
loop_
_entity.id
_entity.type
_entity.pdbx_description
1 polymer ?
#
loop_
_entity_poly.entity_id
_entity_poly.type
_entity_poly.pdbx_seq_one_letter_code
_entity_poly.pdbx_strand_id
1 'polypeptide(L)'
;MAYAITYALITKGVKKITIVNKPRWMAETLIRHFRKLSKRCEFNLVDFSRRNHRRLIEDSDILINATSVGMNPGDASLIKEG
;
A
#
# COMPACT_ATOMS: atom_id res chain seq x y z
N MET A 1 3.29 -1.52 11.01
CA MET A 1 4.13 -0.87 9.99
C MET A 1 3.36 0.11 9.10
N ALA A 2 2.31 -0.31 8.38
CA ALA A 2 1.61 0.54 7.40
C ALA A 2 1.13 1.91 7.93
N TYR A 3 0.65 2.00 9.18
CA TYR A 3 0.25 3.26 9.80
C TYR A 3 1.39 4.29 9.89
N ALA A 4 2.55 3.87 10.43
CA ALA A 4 3.71 4.75 10.61
C ALA A 4 4.27 5.21 9.25
N ILE A 5 4.36 4.28 8.28
CA ILE A 5 4.79 4.59 6.91
C ILE A 5 3.84 5.62 6.28
N THR A 6 2.53 5.38 6.37
CA THR A 6 1.52 6.29 5.81
C THR A 6 1.61 7.68 6.45
N TYR A 7 1.73 7.76 7.77
CA TYR A 7 1.92 9.02 8.46
C TYR A 7 3.18 9.77 7.99
N ALA A 8 4.31 9.08 7.88
CA ALA A 8 5.56 9.66 7.41
C ALA A 8 5.43 10.19 5.96
N LEU A 9 4.82 9.42 5.05
CA LEU A 9 4.61 9.85 3.66
C LEU A 9 3.72 11.10 3.56
N ILE A 10 2.62 11.12 4.33
CA ILE A 10 1.72 12.28 4.37
C ILE A 10 2.43 13.52 4.88
N THR A 11 3.18 13.40 5.99
CA THR A 11 3.90 14.54 6.59
C THR A 11 5.02 15.06 5.70
N LYS A 12 5.58 14.20 4.83
CA LYS A 12 6.53 14.59 3.77
C LYS A 12 5.85 15.14 2.51
N GLY A 13 4.53 15.22 2.47
CA GLY A 13 3.80 15.91 1.40
C GLY A 13 3.52 15.06 0.15
N VAL A 14 3.58 13.72 0.26
CA VAL A 14 3.15 12.81 -0.80
C VAL A 14 1.71 13.15 -1.23
N LYS A 15 1.50 13.23 -2.55
CA LYS A 15 0.22 13.66 -3.13
C LYS A 15 -0.78 12.54 -3.27
N LYS A 16 -0.31 11.30 -3.45
CA LYS A 16 -1.14 10.14 -3.72
C LYS A 16 -0.54 8.90 -3.06
N ILE A 17 -1.37 8.17 -2.33
CA ILE A 17 -1.02 6.88 -1.75
C ILE A 17 -2.01 5.84 -2.26
N THR A 18 -1.49 4.84 -2.96
CA THR A 18 -2.26 3.66 -3.37
C THR A 18 -1.96 2.52 -2.41
N ILE A 19 -3.00 1.89 -1.86
CA ILE A 19 -2.88 0.79 -0.91
C ILE A 19 -3.49 -0.46 -1.52
N VAL A 20 -2.75 -1.56 -1.43
CA VAL A 20 -3.18 -2.90 -1.79
C VAL A 20 -3.03 -3.78 -0.56
N ASN A 21 -4.11 -4.41 -0.10
CA ASN A 21 -4.06 -5.26 1.10
C ASN A 21 -5.07 -6.42 1.01
N LYS A 22 -4.70 -7.61 1.51
CA LYS A 22 -5.55 -8.82 1.51
C LYS A 22 -6.89 -8.55 2.22
N PRO A 23 -6.92 -8.26 3.55
CA PRO A 23 -8.14 -7.76 4.16
C PRO A 23 -8.39 -6.31 3.75
N ARG A 24 -9.35 -6.12 2.85
CA ARG A 24 -9.75 -4.80 2.35
C ARG A 24 -10.10 -3.82 3.49
N TRP A 25 -10.84 -4.30 4.49
CA TRP A 25 -11.31 -3.49 5.63
C TRP A 25 -10.18 -2.84 6.44
N MET A 26 -8.99 -3.47 6.52
CA MET A 26 -7.84 -2.90 7.20
C MET A 26 -7.31 -1.66 6.46
N ALA A 27 -7.23 -1.74 5.13
CA ALA A 27 -6.82 -0.62 4.30
C ALA A 27 -7.86 0.51 4.34
N GLU A 28 -9.14 0.18 4.30
CA GLU A 28 -10.23 1.16 4.46
C GLU A 28 -10.16 1.90 5.80
N THR A 29 -9.86 1.17 6.88
CA THR A 29 -9.70 1.73 8.23
C THR A 29 -8.52 2.71 8.29
N LEU A 30 -7.38 2.33 7.73
CA LEU A 30 -6.20 3.19 7.65
C LEU A 30 -6.48 4.44 6.81
N ILE A 31 -7.11 4.30 5.64
CA ILE A 31 -7.49 5.43 4.77
C ILE A 31 -8.44 6.37 5.50
N ARG A 32 -9.47 5.84 6.18
CA ARG A 32 -10.43 6.64 6.94
C ARG A 32 -9.74 7.44 8.05
N HIS A 33 -8.75 6.86 8.72
CA HIS A 33 -7.97 7.53 9.75
C HIS A 33 -7.17 8.70 9.15
N PHE A 34 -6.42 8.48 8.09
CA PHE A 34 -5.49 9.49 7.56
C PHE A 34 -6.14 10.55 6.65
N ARG A 35 -7.29 10.26 6.03
CA ARG A 35 -8.10 11.28 5.34
C ARG A 35 -8.53 12.42 6.26
N LYS A 36 -8.68 12.15 7.56
CA LYS A 36 -8.97 13.20 8.57
C LYS A 36 -7.75 14.08 8.86
N LEU A 37 -6.54 13.56 8.68
CA LEU A 37 -5.27 14.24 9.00
C LEU A 37 -4.73 15.05 7.82
N SER A 38 -4.98 14.63 6.58
CA SER A 38 -4.54 15.37 5.40
C SER A 38 -5.57 15.30 4.27
N LYS A 39 -6.08 16.48 3.90
CA LYS A 39 -6.93 16.68 2.71
C LYS A 39 -6.12 16.82 1.41
N ARG A 40 -4.79 16.93 1.50
CA ARG A 40 -3.88 17.15 0.37
C ARG A 40 -3.33 15.86 -0.24
N CYS A 41 -3.54 14.72 0.42
CA CYS A 41 -3.14 13.41 -0.05
C CYS A 41 -4.37 12.64 -0.55
N GLU A 42 -4.36 12.25 -1.82
CA GLU A 42 -5.32 11.32 -2.40
C GLU A 42 -5.01 9.89 -1.89
N PHE A 43 -6.07 9.14 -1.56
CA PHE A 43 -5.95 7.74 -1.17
C PHE A 43 -6.76 6.86 -2.09
N ASN A 44 -6.08 5.91 -2.72
CA ASN A 44 -6.69 4.89 -3.57
C ASN A 44 -6.54 3.52 -2.94
N LEU A 45 -7.63 2.76 -2.96
CA LEU A 45 -7.67 1.38 -2.52
C LEU A 45 -7.86 0.49 -3.73
N VAL A 46 -6.88 -0.37 -3.97
CA VAL A 46 -6.90 -1.32 -5.07
C VAL A 46 -7.14 -2.73 -4.50
N ASP A 47 -7.92 -3.51 -5.24
CA ASP A 47 -8.23 -4.88 -4.87
C ASP A 47 -6.95 -5.75 -4.84
N PHE A 48 -6.85 -6.65 -3.86
CA PHE A 48 -5.68 -7.51 -3.70
C PHE A 48 -5.45 -8.46 -4.88
N SER A 49 -6.50 -8.86 -5.60
CA SER A 49 -6.38 -9.64 -6.84
C SER A 49 -5.55 -8.91 -7.90
N ARG A 50 -5.53 -7.56 -7.87
CA ARG A 50 -4.80 -6.71 -8.80
C ARG A 50 -3.40 -6.32 -8.32
N ARG A 51 -2.90 -6.89 -7.21
CA ARG A 51 -1.61 -6.50 -6.60
C ARG A 51 -0.40 -6.57 -7.54
N ASN A 52 -0.45 -7.43 -8.55
CA ASN A 52 0.62 -7.63 -9.54
C ASN A 52 0.34 -6.92 -10.87
N HIS A 53 -0.67 -6.05 -10.92
CA HIS A 53 -1.03 -5.38 -12.14
C HIS A 53 0.09 -4.41 -12.53
N ARG A 54 0.81 -4.72 -13.61
CA ARG A 54 2.03 -4.04 -14.07
C ARG A 54 1.96 -2.51 -13.99
N ARG A 55 0.89 -1.90 -14.50
CA ARG A 55 0.69 -0.45 -14.45
C ARG A 55 0.72 0.16 -13.04
N LEU A 56 0.24 -0.56 -12.00
CA LEU A 56 0.30 -0.05 -10.63
C LEU A 56 1.75 0.15 -10.17
N ILE A 57 2.65 -0.71 -10.61
CA ILE A 57 4.06 -0.66 -10.25
C ILE A 57 4.76 0.38 -11.13
N GLU A 58 4.51 0.37 -12.45
CA GLU A 58 5.12 1.31 -13.40
C GLU A 58 4.73 2.77 -13.14
N ASP A 59 3.47 3.02 -12.73
CA ASP A 59 2.97 4.37 -12.44
C ASP A 59 3.37 4.88 -11.04
N SER A 60 4.04 4.05 -10.22
CA SER A 60 4.42 4.41 -8.85
C SER A 60 5.86 4.93 -8.80
N ASP A 61 6.06 6.10 -8.19
CA ASP A 61 7.40 6.63 -7.92
C ASP A 61 8.17 5.78 -6.90
N ILE A 62 7.45 5.22 -5.92
CA ILE A 62 8.00 4.41 -4.83
C ILE A 62 7.04 3.25 -4.53
N LEU A 63 7.57 2.02 -4.52
CA LEU A 63 6.87 0.82 -4.04
C LEU A 63 7.40 0.43 -2.67
N ILE A 64 6.50 0.30 -1.68
CA ILE A 64 6.85 -0.10 -0.31
C ILE A 64 6.15 -1.40 0.04
N ASN A 65 6.92 -2.44 0.36
CA ASN A 65 6.38 -3.62 1.04
C ASN A 65 6.19 -3.30 2.53
N ALA A 66 4.95 -3.33 3.01
CA ALA A 66 4.61 -3.10 4.43
C ALA A 66 4.09 -4.38 5.11
N THR A 67 4.47 -5.55 4.58
CA THR A 67 4.05 -6.87 5.06
C THR A 67 5.27 -7.71 5.44
N SER A 68 5.02 -8.87 6.05
CA SER A 68 6.05 -9.88 6.34
C SER A 68 6.47 -10.71 5.12
N VAL A 69 5.84 -10.51 3.96
CA VAL A 69 6.14 -11.29 2.75
C VAL A 69 7.59 -11.04 2.34
N GLY A 70 8.31 -12.11 2.02
CA GLY A 70 9.74 -12.06 1.69
C GLY A 70 10.69 -12.22 2.88
N MET A 71 10.18 -12.25 4.12
CA MET A 71 11.02 -12.54 5.29
C MET A 71 11.27 -14.05 5.50
N ASN A 72 10.42 -14.91 4.91
CA ASN A 72 10.57 -16.37 4.94
C ASN A 72 10.72 -16.90 3.51
N PRO A 73 11.78 -17.66 3.17
CA PRO A 73 12.00 -18.20 1.82
C PRO A 73 10.88 -19.12 1.32
N GLY A 74 10.12 -19.75 2.22
CA GLY A 74 9.01 -20.65 1.91
C GLY A 74 7.62 -20.00 1.88
N ASP A 75 7.52 -18.66 1.90
CA ASP A 75 6.21 -17.98 1.93
C ASP A 75 5.45 -18.20 0.61
N ALA A 76 4.30 -18.89 0.69
CA ALA A 76 3.43 -19.16 -0.46
C ALA A 76 2.81 -17.90 -1.11
N SER A 77 2.93 -16.73 -0.45
CA SER A 77 2.50 -15.44 -1.00
C SER A 77 3.53 -14.82 -1.95
N LEU A 78 4.74 -15.38 -2.04
CA LEU A 78 5.77 -14.94 -2.98
C LEU A 78 5.29 -15.11 -4.42
N ILE A 79 5.53 -14.09 -5.22
CA ILE A 79 5.25 -14.13 -6.65
C ILE A 79 6.37 -14.96 -7.27
N LYS A 80 6.01 -16.05 -7.95
CA LYS A 80 6.98 -16.80 -8.77
C LYS A 80 7.26 -15.98 -10.03
N GLU A 81 8.53 -15.80 -10.36
CA GLU A 81 8.91 -15.28 -11.68
C GLU A 81 8.35 -16.26 -12.73
N GLY A 82 7.68 -15.70 -13.74
CA GLY A 82 7.13 -16.42 -14.89
C GLY A 82 7.93 -16.09 -16.14
#